data_AF-A0A661KX90-F1
#
_entry.id   AF-A0A661KX90-F1
#
_cell.length_a   1.000
_cell.length_b   1.000
_cell.length_c   1.000
_cell.angle_alpha   90.00
_cell.angle_beta   90.00
_cell.angle_gamma   90.00
#
_symmetry.space_group_name_H-M   'P 1'
#
loop_
_entity.id
_entity.type
_entity.pdbx_description
1 polymer ?
#
loop_
_entity_poly.entity_id
_entity_poly.type
_entity_poly.pdbx_seq_one_letter_code
_entity_poly.pdbx_strand_id
1 'polypeptide(L)' 'MNEMICYCFGYTTEDIRKDVEENGRSTIMERIMAEKKSGGCDCANTNPKGR' A
#
# COMPACT_ATOMS: atom_id res chain seq x y z
N MET A 1 4.43 4.75 15.43
CA MET A 1 4.44 3.28 15.20
C MET A 1 4.31 3.10 13.70
N ASN A 2 5.24 2.38 13.07
CA ASN A 2 5.21 2.19 11.62
C ASN A 2 4.31 0.99 11.30
N GLU A 3 3.05 1.26 10.95
CA GLU A 3 2.05 0.23 10.65
C GLU A 3 2.19 -0.25 9.21
N MET A 4 2.07 -1.56 8.99
CA MET A 4 1.98 -2.14 7.66
C MET A 4 0.64 -1.79 7.02
N ILE A 5 0.68 -1.04 5.92
CA ILE A 5 -0.50 -0.63 5.16
C ILE A 5 -0.80 -1.60 4.02
N CYS A 6 0.24 -2.09 3.33
CA CYS A 6 0.07 -3.08 2.27
C CYS A 6 1.03 -4.25 2.43
N TYR A 7 0.48 -5.42 2.75
CA TYR A 7 1.23 -6.66 2.89
C TYR A 7 1.71 -7.24 1.54
N CYS A 8 1.00 -6.96 0.44
CA CYS A 8 1.42 -7.43 -0.88
C CYS A 8 2.70 -6.74 -1.38
N PHE A 9 2.87 -5.45 -1.06
CA PHE A 9 3.96 -4.62 -1.60
C PHE A 9 4.92 -4.09 -0.54
N GLY A 10 4.71 -4.46 0.73
CA GLY A 10 5.61 -4.08 1.82
C GLY A 10 5.49 -2.63 2.29
N TYR A 11 4.43 -1.91 1.94
CA TYR A 11 4.31 -0.49 2.25
C TYR A 11 3.84 -0.24 3.67
N THR A 12 4.49 0.73 4.31
CA THR A 12 4.19 1.19 5.66
C THR A 12 3.61 2.60 5.67
N THR A 13 3.07 3.02 6.82
CA THR A 13 2.60 4.40 7.01
C THR A 13 3.70 5.42 6.80
N GLU A 14 4.94 5.12 7.21
CA GLU A 14 6.07 6.03 6.97
C GLU A 14 6.42 6.15 5.48
N ASP A 15 6.34 5.06 4.71
CA ASP A 15 6.58 5.12 3.26
C ASP A 15 5.57 6.02 2.58
N ILE A 16 4.28 5.87 2.90
CA ILE A 16 3.21 6.71 2.36
C ILE A 16 3.41 8.17 2.75
N ARG A 17 3.83 8.44 3.99
CA ARG A 17 4.10 9.80 4.45
C ARG A 17 5.23 10.44 3.66
N LYS A 18 6.37 9.76 3.52
CA LYS A 18 7.53 10.24 2.74
C LYS A 18 7.15 10.48 1.28
N ASP A 19 6.41 9.55 0.69
CA ASP A 19 5.92 9.66 -0.68
C ASP A 19 5.02 10.90 -0.88
N VAL A 20 4.15 11.24 0.09
CA VAL A 20 3.37 12.49 0.06
C VAL A 20 4.26 13.72 0.22
N GLU A 21 5.23 13.69 1.13
CA GLU A 21 6.16 14.80 1.35
C GLU A 21 7.01 15.08 0.09
N GLU A 22 7.38 14.04 -0.66
CA GLU A 22 8.20 14.14 -1.88
C GLU A 22 7.37 14.52 -3.12
N ASN A 23 6.15 14.00 -3.27
CA ASN A 23 5.36 14.11 -4.51
C ASN A 23 4.15 15.05 -4.39
N GLY A 24 3.83 15.53 -3.18
CA GLY A 24 2.64 16.33 -2.89
C GLY A 24 1.32 15.54 -2.88
N ARG A 25 1.37 14.24 -3.18
CA ARG A 25 0.26 13.26 -3.15
C ARG A 25 0.85 11.87 -2.99
N SER A 26 0.05 10.89 -2.55
CA SER A 26 0.57 9.54 -2.40
C SER A 26 0.50 8.75 -3.70
N THR A 27 1.65 8.61 -4.38
CA THR A 27 1.81 7.72 -5.53
C THR A 27 1.74 6.25 -5.13
N ILE A 28 2.15 5.92 -3.90
CA ILE A 28 2.05 4.57 -3.32
C ILE A 28 0.59 4.13 -3.20
N MET A 29 -0.28 4.99 -2.66
CA MET A 29 -1.71 4.66 -2.55
C MET A 29 -2.36 4.48 -3.91
N GLU A 30 -2.00 5.30 -4.90
CA GLU A 30 -2.49 5.13 -6.27
C GLU A 30 -2.06 3.80 -6.87
N ARG A 31 -0.80 3.40 -6.66
CA ARG A 31 -0.31 2.08 -7.09
C ARG A 31 -1.10 0.95 -6.42
N ILE A 32 -1.29 1.00 -5.10
CA ILE A 32 -2.05 -0.02 -4.37
C ILE A 32 -3.47 -0.14 -4.94
N MET A 33 -4.14 0.98 -5.20
CA MET A 33 -5.49 0.99 -5.78
C MET A 33 -5.51 0.42 -7.20
N ALA A 34 -4.52 0.75 -8.03
CA ALA A 34 -4.41 0.25 -9.39
C ALA A 34 -4.20 -1.27 -9.41
N GLU A 35 -3.28 -1.79 -8.59
CA GLU A 35 -3.01 -3.22 -8.47
C GLU A 35 -4.22 -4.00 -7.92
N LYS A 36 -4.92 -3.43 -6.93
CA LYS A 36 -6.15 -4.04 -6.42
C LYS A 36 -7.23 -4.14 -7.50
N LYS A 37 -7.35 -3.13 -8.36
CA LYS A 37 -8.31 -3.10 -9.46
C LYS A 37 -7.93 -4.06 -10.60
N SER A 38 -6.64 -4.23 -10.87
CA SER A 38 -6.14 -5.14 -11.92
C SER A 38 -6.05 -6.60 -11.46
N GLY A 39 -6.24 -6.88 -10.17
CA GLY A 39 -6.06 -8.22 -9.60
C GLY A 39 -4.58 -8.58 -9.34
N GLY A 40 -3.69 -7.58 -9.28
CA GLY A 40 -2.26 -7.76 -8.99
C GLY A 40 -1.94 -7.93 -7.49
N CYS A 41 -2.95 -7.94 -6.62
CA CYS A 41 -2.76 -8.15 -5.18
C CYS A 41 -3.27 -9.52 -4.71
N ASP A 42 -2.53 -10.14 -3.79
CA ASP A 42 -2.90 -11.39 -3.12
C ASP A 42 -3.35 -11.16 -1.66
N CYS A 43 -4.13 -10.10 -1.43
CA CYS A 43 -4.54 -9.69 -0.07
C CYS A 43 -5.27 -10.80 0.71
N ALA A 44 -5.97 -11.69 0.01
CA ALA A 44 -6.69 -12.81 0.64
C ALA A 44 -5.74 -13.75 1.39
N ASN A 45 -4.50 -13.92 0.91
CA ASN A 45 -3.51 -14.80 1.52
C ASN A 45 -2.43 -14.04 2.31
N THR A 46 -2.05 -12.83 1.88
CA THR A 46 -0.92 -12.10 2.50
C THR A 46 -1.34 -11.13 3.60
N ASN A 47 -2.56 -10.58 3.56
CA ASN A 47 -3.03 -9.68 4.61
C ASN A 47 -3.61 -10.51 5.77
N PRO A 48 -3.17 -10.31 7.03
CA PRO A 48 -3.76 -10.98 8.20
C PRO A 48 -5.28 -10.79 8.35
N LYS A 49 -5.84 -9.73 7.76
CA LYS A 49 -7.29 -9.46 7.73
C LYS A 49 -8.00 -10.08 6.52
N GLY A 50 -7.26 -10.66 5.57
CA GLY A 50 -7.77 -11.27 4.34
C GLY A 50 -8.39 -10.31 3.33
N ARG A 51 -8.21 -8.99 3.46
CA ARG A 51 -8.84 -7.97 2.60
C ARG A 51 -8.08 -6.65 2.56
#